data_AF-D1NY24-F1
#
_entry.id   AF-D1NY24-F1
#
_cell.length_a   1.000
_cell.length_b   1.000
_cell.length_c   1.000
_cell.angle_alpha   90.00
_cell.angle_beta   90.00
_cell.angle_gamma   90.00
#
_symmetry.space_group_name_H-M   'P 1'
#
loop_
_entity.id
_entity.type
_entity.pdbx_description
1 polymer ?
#
loop_
_entity_poly.entity_id
_entity_poly.type
_entity_poly.pdbx_seq_one_letter_code
_entity_poly.pdbx_strand_id
1 'polypeptide(L)'
;MKNYLAVSLFGLLISMSASCLAQSENSELDKRCKVVEQTTDEMYENGALIQCYFPNMALLNAYQEYRDLLGDDRKYLAKKLISNKDVDVNCTDDNCSSIHYRWSGDKQLNIEQNFAGGETTLKFIQKNNDTHLDIRYFPD
;
A
#
# COMPACT_ATOMS: atom_id res chain seq x y z
N MET A 1 7.02 -69.48 1.11
CA MET A 1 5.75 -70.10 1.55
C MET A 1 5.19 -69.28 2.71
N LYS A 2 3.96 -68.74 2.54
CA LYS A 2 2.96 -68.26 3.53
C LYS A 2 3.40 -67.19 4.56
N ASN A 3 2.92 -65.95 4.43
CA ASN A 3 1.72 -65.31 5.05
C ASN A 3 1.97 -64.99 6.55
N TYR A 4 1.64 -63.82 7.12
CA TYR A 4 0.31 -63.20 7.24
C TYR A 4 0.38 -61.67 7.46
N LEU A 5 -0.70 -61.00 7.03
CA LEU A 5 -1.14 -59.65 7.34
C LEU A 5 -1.53 -59.47 8.82
N ALA A 6 -1.31 -58.28 9.39
CA ALA A 6 -2.29 -57.58 10.24
C ALA A 6 -1.92 -56.09 10.42
N VAL A 7 -2.96 -55.26 10.42
CA VAL A 7 -3.03 -53.79 10.30
C VAL A 7 -3.01 -53.09 11.66
N SER A 8 -2.47 -51.86 11.76
CA SER A 8 -2.98 -50.78 12.63
C SER A 8 -2.30 -49.45 12.23
N LEU A 9 -2.92 -48.51 11.52
CA LEU A 9 -3.85 -47.44 11.94
C LEU A 9 -3.24 -46.30 12.79
N PHE A 10 -3.36 -45.08 12.22
CA PHE A 10 -3.40 -43.72 12.79
C PHE A 10 -2.13 -42.83 12.92
N GLY A 11 -2.25 -41.64 12.32
CA GLY A 11 -1.38 -40.44 12.40
C GLY A 11 -1.01 -39.90 11.01
N LEU A 12 -1.75 -39.05 10.28
CA LEU A 12 -2.14 -37.65 10.58
C LEU A 12 -0.90 -36.88 11.11
N LEU A 13 -0.28 -35.92 10.41
CA LEU A 13 -0.85 -34.69 9.86
C LEU A 13 0.08 -34.02 8.82
N ILE A 14 -0.53 -33.62 7.70
CA ILE A 14 -0.54 -32.29 7.08
C ILE A 14 0.80 -31.59 6.82
N SER A 15 1.07 -31.47 5.52
CA SER A 15 1.91 -30.51 4.81
C SER A 15 2.30 -29.28 5.61
N MET A 16 3.60 -29.08 5.80
CA MET A 16 4.15 -27.73 5.92
C MET A 16 4.01 -27.07 4.55
N SER A 17 2.84 -26.49 4.30
CA SER A 17 2.74 -25.45 3.29
C SER A 17 3.73 -24.37 3.72
N ALA A 18 4.80 -24.20 2.94
CA ALA A 18 5.48 -22.92 2.89
C ALA A 18 4.37 -21.90 2.65
N SER A 19 4.09 -21.09 3.67
CA SER A 19 3.26 -19.92 3.52
C SER A 19 4.04 -18.99 2.62
N CYS A 20 3.97 -19.23 1.31
CA CYS A 20 4.27 -18.22 0.32
C CYS A 20 3.36 -17.06 0.72
N LEU A 21 3.96 -15.99 1.23
CA LEU A 21 3.31 -14.69 1.25
C LEU A 21 2.84 -14.49 -0.19
N ALA A 22 1.54 -14.62 -0.40
CA ALA A 22 0.94 -14.31 -1.68
C ALA A 22 1.08 -12.79 -1.82
N GLN A 23 2.22 -12.34 -2.35
CA GLN A 23 2.29 -11.03 -2.97
C GLN A 23 1.29 -11.08 -4.12
N SER A 24 0.14 -10.45 -3.90
CA SER A 24 -0.66 -9.94 -4.99
C SER A 24 0.20 -8.89 -5.69
N GLU A 25 1.13 -9.32 -6.54
CA GLU A 25 1.87 -8.44 -7.43
C GLU A 25 0.86 -7.80 -8.37
N ASN A 26 0.45 -6.57 -8.07
CA ASN A 26 -0.15 -5.76 -9.12
C ASN A 26 0.99 -5.33 -10.05
N SER A 27 1.25 -6.18 -11.05
CA SER A 27 2.30 -5.98 -12.05
C SER A 27 2.30 -4.60 -12.73
N GLU A 28 1.16 -3.88 -12.72
CA GLU A 28 1.08 -2.52 -13.22
C GLU A 28 1.54 -1.45 -12.21
N LEU A 29 1.32 -1.69 -10.91
CA LEU A 29 1.85 -0.81 -9.88
C LEU A 29 3.38 -0.91 -9.81
N ASP A 30 3.92 -2.13 -9.95
CA ASP A 30 5.37 -2.38 -9.94
C ASP A 30 6.12 -1.72 -11.11
N LYS A 31 5.43 -1.52 -12.25
CA LYS A 31 5.99 -0.76 -13.39
C LYS A 31 6.12 0.73 -13.09
N ARG A 32 5.30 1.25 -12.18
CA ARG A 32 5.22 2.69 -11.86
C ARG A 32 5.99 3.05 -10.62
N CYS A 33 6.04 2.14 -9.64
CA CYS A 33 6.56 2.34 -8.30
C CYS A 33 7.87 1.59 -8.10
N LYS A 34 8.83 2.24 -7.45
CA LYS A 34 10.13 1.66 -7.10
C LYS A 34 10.42 1.89 -5.63
N VAL A 35 10.82 0.84 -4.94
CA VAL A 35 11.41 0.96 -3.61
C VAL A 35 12.74 1.70 -3.75
N VAL A 36 12.94 2.74 -2.95
CA VAL A 36 14.21 3.47 -2.90
C VAL A 36 15.15 2.74 -1.95
N GLU A 37 16.38 2.48 -2.41
CA GLU A 37 17.41 1.92 -1.55
C GLU A 37 17.77 2.93 -0.46
N GLN A 38 17.63 2.49 0.78
CA GLN A 38 17.91 3.27 1.99
C GLN A 38 18.66 2.37 2.97
N THR A 39 19.52 2.97 3.78
CA THR A 39 20.08 2.31 4.95
C THR A 39 19.00 2.08 6.01
N THR A 40 19.24 1.13 6.92
CA THR A 40 18.33 0.86 8.05
C THR A 40 18.07 2.12 8.88
N ASP A 41 19.11 2.92 9.12
CA ASP A 41 19.01 4.16 9.91
C ASP A 41 18.14 5.20 9.17
N GLU A 42 18.34 5.36 7.85
CA GLU A 42 17.52 6.27 7.05
C GLU A 42 16.04 5.84 6.99
N MET A 43 15.77 4.54 6.94
CA MET A 43 14.41 3.99 6.99
C MET A 43 13.77 4.23 8.35
N TYR A 44 14.52 4.09 9.44
CA TYR A 44 14.02 4.33 10.79
C TYR A 44 13.70 5.82 11.02
N GLU A 45 14.58 6.72 10.56
CA GLU A 45 14.39 8.16 10.76
C GLU A 45 13.35 8.77 9.82
N ASN A 46 13.25 8.29 8.58
CA ASN A 46 12.46 8.94 7.53
C ASN A 46 11.34 8.06 6.96
N GLY A 47 11.20 6.83 7.44
CA GLY A 47 10.29 5.84 6.87
C GLY A 47 10.86 5.21 5.61
N ALA A 48 10.38 3.99 5.32
CA ALA A 48 10.67 3.31 4.06
C ALA A 48 10.01 4.06 2.90
N LEU A 49 10.77 4.36 1.85
CA LEU A 49 10.34 5.20 0.73
C LEU A 49 10.10 4.36 -0.53
N ILE A 50 8.91 4.54 -1.10
CA ILE A 50 8.56 4.07 -2.44
C ILE A 50 8.24 5.30 -3.29
N GLN A 51 8.79 5.35 -4.49
CA GLN A 51 8.53 6.44 -5.44
C GLN A 51 7.80 5.92 -6.66
N CYS A 52 6.67 6.53 -6.99
CA CYS A 52 5.88 6.21 -8.17
C CYS A 52 5.86 7.38 -9.16
N TYR A 53 5.82 7.06 -10.45
CA TYR A 53 5.78 8.04 -11.53
C TYR A 53 4.59 7.83 -12.48
N PHE A 54 3.86 8.92 -12.73
CA PHE A 54 2.67 8.97 -13.58
C PHE A 54 2.89 10.00 -14.70
N PRO A 55 3.49 9.58 -15.84
CA PRO A 55 3.76 10.48 -16.96
C PRO A 55 2.48 10.94 -17.65
N ASN A 56 2.44 12.20 -18.05
CA ASN A 56 1.32 12.84 -18.73
C ASN A 56 -0.03 12.72 -17.97
N MET A 57 0.03 12.57 -16.65
CA MET A 57 -1.13 12.57 -15.76
C MET A 57 -1.09 13.76 -14.79
N ALA A 58 -2.16 14.55 -14.83
CA ALA A 58 -2.44 15.51 -13.78
C ALA A 58 -2.74 14.81 -12.44
N LEU A 59 -2.57 15.53 -11.33
CA LEU A 59 -2.61 14.97 -9.98
C LEU A 59 -3.87 14.16 -9.69
N LEU A 60 -5.05 14.68 -10.01
CA LEU A 60 -6.31 13.99 -9.75
C LEU A 60 -6.44 12.69 -10.56
N ASN A 61 -5.90 12.66 -11.79
CA ASN A 61 -5.90 11.45 -12.61
C ASN A 61 -4.89 10.44 -12.07
N ALA A 62 -3.68 10.88 -11.70
CA ALA A 62 -2.67 10.02 -11.09
C ALA A 62 -3.13 9.43 -9.76
N TYR A 63 -3.83 10.22 -8.93
CA TYR A 63 -4.47 9.74 -7.71
C TYR A 63 -5.50 8.64 -8.01
N GLN A 64 -6.38 8.87 -8.98
CA GLN A 64 -7.40 7.90 -9.35
C GLN A 64 -6.78 6.61 -9.88
N GLU A 65 -5.78 6.71 -10.75
CA GLU A 65 -5.05 5.56 -11.28
C GLU A 65 -4.34 4.78 -10.17
N TYR A 66 -3.58 5.46 -9.30
CA TYR A 66 -2.95 4.82 -8.14
C TYR A 66 -3.97 4.08 -7.30
N ARG A 67 -5.08 4.74 -6.95
CA ARG A 67 -6.16 4.15 -6.17
C ARG A 67 -6.74 2.91 -6.84
N ASP A 68 -6.94 2.92 -8.15
CA ASP A 68 -7.51 1.78 -8.87
C ASP A 68 -6.53 0.59 -8.94
N LEU A 69 -5.22 0.85 -8.89
CA LEU A 69 -4.18 -0.17 -8.79
C LEU A 69 -4.05 -0.80 -7.38
N LEU A 70 -4.65 -0.24 -6.33
CA LEU A 70 -4.55 -0.80 -4.98
C LEU A 70 -5.43 -2.04 -4.72
N GLY A 71 -6.24 -2.48 -5.67
CA GLY A 71 -7.12 -3.63 -5.45
C GLY A 71 -8.14 -3.37 -4.34
N ASP A 72 -8.09 -4.17 -3.26
CA ASP A 72 -9.00 -4.01 -2.12
C ASP A 72 -8.64 -2.83 -1.20
N ASP A 73 -7.36 -2.47 -1.13
CA ASP A 73 -6.86 -1.39 -0.27
C ASP A 73 -7.32 0.00 -0.73
N ARG A 74 -7.83 0.11 -1.95
CA ARG A 74 -8.47 1.35 -2.46
C ARG A 74 -9.66 1.83 -1.62
N LYS A 75 -10.17 0.98 -0.72
CA LYS A 75 -11.22 1.34 0.25
C LYS A 75 -10.72 2.36 1.28
N TYR A 76 -9.41 2.41 1.54
CA TYR A 76 -8.77 3.38 2.44
C TYR A 76 -8.41 4.70 1.75
N LEU A 77 -8.89 4.92 0.54
CA LEU A 77 -8.73 6.17 -0.19
C LEU A 77 -10.09 6.67 -0.71
N ALA A 78 -10.33 7.97 -0.54
CA ALA A 78 -11.54 8.62 -0.99
C ALA A 78 -11.81 8.35 -2.48
N LYS A 79 -13.05 7.95 -2.81
CA LYS A 79 -13.42 7.65 -4.21
C LYS A 79 -13.33 8.86 -5.14
N LYS A 80 -13.42 10.07 -4.59
CA LYS A 80 -13.37 11.32 -5.34
C LYS A 80 -12.74 12.39 -4.47
N LEU A 81 -11.78 13.10 -5.04
CA LEU A 81 -11.21 14.29 -4.43
C LEU A 81 -11.80 15.56 -5.06
N ILE A 82 -11.81 16.62 -4.27
CA ILE A 82 -12.09 17.97 -4.74
C ILE A 82 -10.78 18.74 -4.57
N SER A 83 -10.24 19.29 -5.67
CA SER A 83 -8.98 20.05 -5.65
C SER A 83 -9.05 21.19 -4.64
N ASN A 84 -7.95 21.43 -3.91
CA ASN A 84 -7.83 22.48 -2.90
C ASN A 84 -8.84 22.40 -1.75
N LYS A 85 -9.36 21.21 -1.46
CA LYS A 85 -10.27 20.99 -0.34
C LYS A 85 -9.70 19.93 0.58
N ASP A 86 -9.27 20.38 1.74
CA ASP A 86 -8.84 19.50 2.82
C ASP A 86 -10.02 18.69 3.36
N VAL A 87 -9.73 17.45 3.73
CA VAL A 87 -10.72 16.50 4.22
C VAL A 87 -10.10 15.69 5.34
N ASP A 88 -10.87 15.46 6.40
CA ASP A 88 -10.54 14.52 7.46
C ASP A 88 -11.57 13.39 7.45
N VAL A 89 -11.07 12.16 7.49
CA VAL A 89 -11.88 10.95 7.53
C VAL A 89 -11.53 10.19 8.80
N ASN A 90 -12.49 10.05 9.70
CA ASN A 90 -12.38 9.10 10.79
C ASN A 90 -12.83 7.74 10.26
N CYS A 91 -11.95 6.75 10.38
CA CYS A 91 -12.23 5.40 9.96
C CYS A 91 -13.19 4.73 10.95
N THR A 92 -14.02 3.82 10.44
CA THR A 92 -14.96 3.01 11.24
C THR A 92 -14.50 1.55 11.35
N ASP A 93 -13.35 1.22 10.78
CA ASP A 93 -12.72 -0.11 10.81
C ASP A 93 -11.71 -0.12 11.95
N ASP A 94 -11.64 -1.21 12.72
CA ASP A 94 -10.76 -1.33 13.89
C ASP A 94 -9.27 -1.18 13.55
N ASN A 95 -8.89 -1.39 12.28
CA ASN A 95 -7.49 -1.29 11.86
C ASN A 95 -7.09 0.11 11.40
N CYS A 96 -8.04 0.94 10.95
CA CYS A 96 -7.77 2.29 10.48
C CYS A 96 -8.28 3.31 11.52
N SER A 97 -7.41 4.21 11.95
CA SER A 97 -7.77 5.27 12.91
C SER A 97 -8.28 6.51 12.18
N SER A 98 -7.48 7.05 11.26
CA SER A 98 -7.82 8.28 10.54
C SER A 98 -7.10 8.40 9.21
N ILE A 99 -7.68 9.19 8.31
CA ILE A 99 -7.04 9.60 7.06
C ILE A 99 -7.22 11.10 6.87
N HIS A 100 -6.12 11.82 6.67
CA HIS A 100 -6.08 13.28 6.51
C HIS A 100 -5.61 13.65 5.11
N TYR A 101 -6.41 14.43 4.40
CA TYR A 101 -6.09 14.99 3.08
C TYR A 101 -5.78 16.47 3.25
N ARG A 102 -4.58 16.88 2.84
CA ARG A 102 -4.09 18.26 2.93
C ARG A 102 -3.54 18.73 1.60
N TRP A 103 -4.12 19.79 1.06
CA TRP A 103 -3.69 20.39 -0.19
C TRP A 103 -2.70 21.53 0.05
N SER A 104 -1.72 21.65 -0.84
CA SER A 104 -0.86 22.82 -0.94
C SER A 104 -0.96 23.34 -2.37
N GLY A 105 -2.00 24.15 -2.62
CA GLY A 105 -2.41 24.52 -3.97
C GLY A 105 -2.89 23.30 -4.78
N ASP A 106 -3.14 23.51 -6.08
CA ASP A 106 -3.76 22.50 -6.95
C ASP A 106 -2.75 21.47 -7.48
N LYS A 107 -1.46 21.61 -7.14
CA LYS A 107 -0.36 20.78 -7.62
C LYS A 107 0.26 19.88 -6.56
N GLN A 108 -0.20 19.96 -5.31
CA GLN A 108 0.32 19.10 -4.26
C GLN A 108 -0.78 18.66 -3.31
N LEU A 109 -0.81 17.35 -3.03
CA LEU A 109 -1.70 16.72 -2.08
C LEU A 109 -0.86 15.80 -1.18
N ASN A 110 -0.99 16.00 0.13
CA ASN A 110 -0.49 15.09 1.14
C ASN A 110 -1.66 14.30 1.72
N ILE A 111 -1.50 12.99 1.84
CA ILE A 111 -2.47 12.11 2.49
C ILE A 111 -1.73 11.36 3.60
N GLU A 112 -2.17 11.53 4.85
CA GLU A 112 -1.66 10.80 6.00
C GLU A 112 -2.68 9.76 6.40
N GLN A 113 -2.27 8.50 6.50
CA GLN A 113 -3.11 7.38 6.88
C GLN A 113 -2.55 6.75 8.15
N ASN A 114 -3.36 6.73 9.21
CA ASN A 114 -2.99 6.16 10.50
C ASN A 114 -3.71 4.84 10.69
N PHE A 115 -2.95 3.76 10.83
CA PHE A 115 -3.45 2.42 11.11
C PHE A 115 -2.86 1.90 12.42
N ALA A 116 -3.44 0.83 12.97
CA ALA A 116 -2.92 0.21 14.18
C ALA A 116 -1.49 -0.38 14.03
N GLY A 117 -1.02 -0.56 12.79
CA GLY A 117 0.33 -1.05 12.47
C GLY A 117 1.28 0.02 11.95
N GLY A 118 1.00 1.29 12.24
CA GLY A 118 1.84 2.43 11.86
C GLY A 118 1.19 3.43 10.90
N GLU A 119 2.01 4.33 10.39
CA GLU A 119 1.63 5.47 9.56
C GLU A 119 2.08 5.28 8.11
N THR A 120 1.22 5.63 7.16
CA THR A 120 1.59 5.80 5.74
C THR A 120 1.30 7.21 5.28
N THR A 121 2.28 7.84 4.63
CA THR A 121 2.10 9.14 3.96
C THR A 121 2.17 8.98 2.45
N LEU A 122 1.26 9.63 1.73
CA LEU A 122 1.21 9.68 0.28
C LEU A 122 1.31 11.14 -0.15
N LYS A 123 2.41 11.50 -0.81
CA LYS A 123 2.64 12.86 -1.28
C LYS A 123 2.63 12.91 -2.79
N PHE A 124 1.52 13.37 -3.36
CA PHE A 124 1.39 13.63 -4.78
C PHE A 124 1.91 15.03 -5.11
N ILE A 125 2.79 15.12 -6.11
CA ILE A 125 3.37 16.38 -6.60
C ILE A 125 3.26 16.40 -8.13
N GLN A 126 2.44 17.31 -8.66
CA GLN A 126 2.34 17.55 -10.09
C GLN A 126 3.35 18.62 -10.53
N LYS A 127 4.14 18.29 -11.55
CA LYS A 127 5.01 19.23 -12.27
C LYS A 127 4.66 19.17 -13.75
N ASN A 128 4.24 20.28 -14.32
CA ASN A 128 3.68 20.32 -15.67
C ASN A 128 2.50 19.34 -15.81
N ASN A 129 2.60 18.38 -16.72
CA ASN A 129 1.60 17.33 -16.93
C ASN A 129 1.99 15.99 -16.28
N ASP A 130 3.08 15.92 -15.53
CA ASP A 130 3.51 14.69 -14.87
C ASP A 130 3.24 14.75 -13.37
N THR A 131 2.92 13.61 -12.76
CA THR A 131 2.74 13.52 -11.31
C THR A 131 3.70 12.49 -10.71
N HIS A 132 4.37 12.90 -9.64
CA HIS A 132 5.16 12.03 -8.78
C HIS A 132 4.37 11.72 -7.52
N LEU A 133 4.53 10.51 -7.00
CA LEU A 133 4.00 10.10 -5.71
C LEU A 133 5.16 9.55 -4.88
N ASP A 134 5.43 10.19 -3.74
CA ASP A 134 6.27 9.61 -2.70
C ASP A 134 5.37 8.93 -1.67
N ILE A 135 5.65 7.68 -1.35
CA ILE A 135 4.97 6.89 -0.32
C ILE A 135 5.99 6.64 0.78
N ARG A 136 5.71 7.07 2.01
CA ARG A 136 6.51 6.71 3.17
C ARG A 136 5.72 5.86 4.14
N TYR A 137 6.32 4.79 4.62
CA TYR A 137 5.75 3.92 5.64
C TYR A 137 6.61 3.93 6.91
N PHE A 138 5.95 4.14 8.04
CA PHE A 138 6.53 4.17 9.37
C PHE A 138 5.84 3.08 10.21
N PRO A 139 6.45 1.89 10.37
CA PRO A 139 5.89 0.85 11.23
C PRO A 139 5.96 1.23 12.72
N ASP A 140 4.93 0.88 13.47
CA ASP A 140 4.88 0.97 14.94
C ASP A 140 5.57 -0.22 15.64
#